data_AF-A0A836VCS7-F1
#
_entry.id   AF-A0A836VCS7-F1
#
_cell.length_a   1.000
_cell.length_b   1.000
_cell.length_c   1.000
_cell.angle_alpha   90.00
_cell.angle_beta   90.00
_cell.angle_gamma   90.00
#
_symmetry.space_group_name_H-M   'P 1'
#
loop_
_entity.id
_entity.type
_entity.pdbx_description
1 polymer ?
#
loop_
_entity_poly.entity_id
_entity_poly.type
_entity_poly.pdbx_seq_one_letter_code
_entity_poly.pdbx_strand_id
1 'polypeptide(L)'
;MIDGMTFLYPELIHLVWAVVALVALLAWLELRGQSALARFLSPVMLIRLSDRPSLSRRIVKLGLILATLVLGVVALMRPQSHGAEMVSSRRVSSDIMVVLDVSKSMLAEDAAPNRLDRARAEIIELVDQLQGHRVGLVAFAGRASVLCPLTPDYGFFRMILRAVDTNSVGRGGTRIGEAIRKGVAAFGPGSGARLILLITDGEDHDSYPREAAGKAAEAGIRIVAIGFGSEDGSEITL
;
A
#
# COMPACT_ATOMS: atom_id res chain seq x y z
N MET A 1 7.06 -10.09 30.64
CA MET A 1 6.94 -10.80 29.35
C MET A 1 7.18 -9.77 28.26
N ILE A 2 8.22 -9.99 27.44
CA ILE A 2 8.57 -9.11 26.32
C ILE A 2 7.70 -9.54 25.14
N ASP A 3 6.42 -9.17 25.16
CA ASP A 3 5.48 -9.45 24.07
C ASP A 3 5.75 -8.46 22.92
N GLY A 4 6.28 -8.95 21.79
CA GLY A 4 6.45 -8.16 20.56
C GLY A 4 7.78 -8.34 19.81
N MET A 5 8.72 -9.10 20.37
CA MET A 5 10.00 -9.41 19.69
C MET A 5 9.93 -10.82 19.09
N THR A 6 9.93 -10.93 17.77
CA THR A 6 10.19 -12.22 17.11
C THR A 6 11.59 -12.19 16.50
N PHE A 7 12.23 -13.35 16.49
CA PHE A 7 13.54 -13.55 15.85
C PHE A 7 13.30 -14.17 14.49
N LEU A 8 13.90 -13.59 13.45
CA LEU A 8 13.71 -14.05 12.07
C LEU A 8 14.35 -15.44 11.85
N TYR A 9 15.43 -15.75 12.57
CA TYR A 9 16.17 -17.01 12.50
C TYR A 9 16.44 -17.57 13.91
N PRO A 10 15.43 -18.17 14.56
CA PRO A 10 15.57 -18.69 15.91
C PRO A 10 16.53 -19.89 15.98
N GLU A 11 16.72 -20.63 14.88
CA GLU A 11 17.67 -21.76 14.80
C GLU A 11 19.15 -21.35 15.02
N LEU A 12 19.49 -20.08 14.84
CA LEU A 12 20.85 -19.58 15.06
C LEU A 12 21.25 -19.55 16.54
N ILE A 13 20.33 -19.82 17.48
CA ILE A 13 20.64 -19.91 18.91
C ILE A 13 21.72 -20.96 19.22
N HIS A 14 21.83 -22.01 18.39
CA HIS A 14 22.84 -23.05 18.58
C HIS A 14 24.28 -22.57 18.35
N LEU A 15 24.48 -21.42 17.66
CA LEU A 15 25.80 -20.78 17.54
C LEU A 15 26.38 -20.37 18.89
N VAL A 16 25.55 -20.18 19.92
CA VAL A 16 26.02 -19.92 21.28
C VAL A 16 26.92 -21.05 21.79
N TRP A 17 26.61 -22.32 21.47
CA TRP A 17 27.46 -23.45 21.85
C TRP A 17 28.82 -23.42 21.15
N ALA A 18 28.86 -23.03 19.89
CA ALA A 18 30.10 -22.84 19.14
C ALA A 18 30.95 -21.71 19.75
N VAL A 19 30.31 -20.61 20.16
CA VAL A 19 30.96 -19.49 20.86
C VAL A 19 31.56 -19.94 22.20
N VAL A 20 30.80 -20.67 23.01
CA VAL A 20 31.28 -21.18 24.31
C VAL A 20 32.44 -22.15 24.11
N ALA A 21 32.36 -23.05 23.13
CA ALA A 21 33.45 -23.98 22.80
C ALA A 21 34.72 -23.23 22.35
N LEU A 22 34.58 -22.18 21.55
CA LEU A 22 35.70 -21.35 21.11
C LEU A 22 36.35 -20.61 22.29
N VAL A 23 35.57 -20.02 23.18
CA VAL A 23 36.10 -19.33 24.37
C VAL A 23 36.77 -20.32 25.33
N ALA A 24 36.20 -21.51 25.52
CA ALA A 24 36.82 -22.57 26.32
C ALA A 24 38.14 -23.07 25.70
N LEU A 25 38.20 -23.21 24.37
CA LEU A 25 39.42 -23.56 23.65
C LEU A 25 40.48 -22.46 23.81
N LEU A 26 40.12 -21.19 23.66
CA LEU A 26 41.04 -20.06 23.86
C LEU A 26 41.58 -20.02 25.30
N ALA A 27 40.70 -20.23 26.30
CA ALA A 27 41.11 -20.31 27.70
C ALA A 27 42.08 -21.49 27.94
N TRP A 28 41.78 -22.66 27.37
CA TRP A 28 42.64 -23.84 27.45
C TRP A 28 43.99 -23.66 26.76
N LEU A 29 44.02 -23.06 25.56
CA LEU A 29 45.24 -22.74 24.83
C LEU A 29 46.10 -21.73 25.59
N GLU A 30 45.50 -20.74 26.22
CA GLU A 30 46.21 -19.75 27.02
C GLU A 30 46.72 -20.36 28.34
N LEU A 31 46.02 -21.37 28.91
CA LEU A 31 46.51 -22.14 30.06
C LEU A 31 47.66 -23.08 29.67
N ARG A 32 47.57 -23.79 28.53
CA ARG A 32 48.63 -24.68 28.03
C ARG A 32 49.85 -23.95 27.49
N GLY A 33 49.64 -22.83 26.81
CA GLY A 33 50.70 -21.98 26.25
C GLY A 33 51.63 -21.45 27.33
N GLN A 34 51.11 -21.19 28.54
CA GLN A 34 51.93 -20.85 29.71
C GLN A 34 52.84 -22.00 30.15
N SER A 35 52.38 -23.25 30.05
CA SER A 35 53.19 -24.43 30.37
C SER A 35 54.25 -24.74 29.30
N ALA A 36 53.97 -24.45 28.03
CA ALA A 36 54.91 -24.64 26.92
C ALA A 36 55.99 -23.55 26.88
N LEU A 37 55.62 -22.28 27.11
CA LEU A 37 56.55 -21.15 27.15
C LEU A 37 57.53 -21.25 28.33
N ALA A 38 57.08 -21.76 29.48
CA ALA A 38 57.91 -22.04 30.65
C ALA A 38 58.94 -23.16 30.42
N ARG A 39 58.75 -23.99 29.38
CA ARG A 39 59.66 -25.09 29.02
C ARG A 39 60.75 -24.68 28.02
N PHE A 40 60.56 -23.56 27.32
CA PHE A 40 61.46 -23.06 26.26
C PHE A 40 62.24 -21.80 26.63
N LEU A 41 61.85 -21.05 27.66
CA LEU A 41 62.55 -19.84 28.11
C LEU A 41 63.35 -20.07 29.39
N SER A 42 64.61 -19.65 29.40
CA SER A 42 65.44 -19.66 30.61
C SER A 42 64.82 -18.78 31.70
N PRO A 43 64.96 -19.13 33.00
CA PRO A 43 64.31 -18.43 34.12
C PRO A 43 64.57 -16.92 34.16
N VAL A 44 65.67 -16.46 33.55
CA VAL A 44 66.15 -15.08 33.57
C VAL A 44 65.44 -14.18 32.55
N MET A 45 64.97 -14.71 31.41
CA MET A 45 64.24 -13.91 30.40
C MET A 45 62.73 -13.77 30.68
N LEU A 46 62.16 -14.66 31.49
CA LEU A 46 60.76 -14.58 31.90
C LEU A 46 60.46 -13.32 32.74
N ILE A 47 61.41 -12.86 33.55
CA ILE A 47 61.21 -11.73 34.47
C ILE A 47 61.11 -10.38 33.72
N ARG A 48 61.73 -10.24 32.55
CA ARG A 48 61.73 -8.98 31.78
C ARG A 48 60.61 -8.85 30.74
N LEU A 49 59.98 -9.96 30.35
CA LEU A 49 58.97 -9.98 29.28
C LEU A 49 57.58 -10.41 29.74
N SER A 50 57.42 -10.97 30.95
CA SER A 50 56.11 -11.32 31.48
C SER A 50 55.61 -10.25 32.43
N ASP A 51 55.05 -9.19 31.85
CA ASP A 51 53.99 -8.43 32.53
C ASP A 51 52.79 -9.39 32.62
N ARG A 52 52.82 -10.28 33.62
CA ARG A 52 51.81 -11.32 33.80
C ARG A 52 50.49 -10.60 34.00
N PRO A 53 49.53 -10.68 33.05
CA PRO A 53 48.25 -10.04 33.27
C PRO A 53 47.65 -10.68 34.52
N SER A 54 47.26 -9.83 35.47
CA SER A 54 46.57 -10.28 36.68
C SER A 54 45.40 -11.18 36.29
N LEU A 55 45.09 -12.17 37.12
CA LEU A 55 43.93 -13.05 36.91
C LEU A 55 42.65 -12.23 36.61
N SER A 56 42.52 -11.05 37.23
CA SER A 56 41.45 -10.10 36.95
C SER A 56 41.45 -9.60 35.49
N ARG A 57 42.58 -9.14 34.94
CA ARG A 57 42.67 -8.68 33.53
C ARG A 57 42.35 -9.80 32.55
N ARG A 58 42.75 -11.03 32.86
CA ARG A 58 42.47 -12.21 32.03
C ARG A 58 40.99 -12.58 32.02
N ILE A 59 40.35 -12.60 33.20
CA ILE A 59 38.91 -12.87 33.33
C ILE A 59 38.11 -11.78 32.62
N VAL A 60 38.50 -10.51 32.77
CA VAL A 60 37.84 -9.38 32.09
C VAL A 60 37.97 -9.50 30.57
N LYS A 61 39.17 -9.83 30.05
CA LYS A 61 39.39 -10.03 28.61
C LYS A 61 38.51 -11.15 28.05
N LEU A 62 38.48 -12.31 28.70
CA LEU A 62 37.64 -13.44 28.27
C LEU A 62 36.14 -13.12 28.38
N GLY A 63 35.74 -12.41 29.43
CA GLY A 63 34.38 -11.92 29.60
C GLY A 63 33.94 -10.97 28.48
N LEU A 64 34.80 -10.03 28.08
CA LEU A 64 34.53 -9.11 26.97
C LEU A 64 34.45 -9.81 25.61
N ILE A 65 35.29 -10.82 25.37
CA ILE A 65 35.23 -11.64 24.15
C ILE A 65 33.91 -12.42 24.11
N LEU A 66 33.53 -13.05 25.23
CA LEU A 66 32.27 -13.78 25.34
C LEU A 66 31.07 -12.86 25.13
N ALA A 67 31.05 -11.69 25.78
CA ALA A 67 29.98 -10.71 25.64
C ALA A 67 29.84 -10.24 24.19
N THR A 68 30.94 -9.91 23.51
CA THR A 68 30.95 -9.49 22.11
C THR A 68 30.37 -10.58 21.20
N LEU A 69 30.78 -11.84 21.39
CA LEU A 69 30.31 -12.95 20.56
C LEU A 69 28.83 -13.24 20.81
N VAL A 70 28.36 -13.21 22.06
CA VAL A 70 26.95 -13.39 22.41
C VAL A 70 26.08 -12.28 21.79
N LEU A 71 26.51 -11.02 21.90
CA LEU A 71 25.82 -9.89 21.27
C LEU A 71 25.82 -10.02 19.74
N GLY A 72 26.90 -10.53 19.15
CA GLY A 72 26.96 -10.83 17.72
C GLY A 72 25.95 -11.89 17.27
N VAL A 73 25.78 -12.97 18.05
CA VAL A 73 24.76 -13.99 17.80
C VAL A 73 23.35 -13.40 17.90
N VAL A 74 23.08 -12.60 18.93
CA VAL A 74 21.79 -11.90 19.07
C VAL A 74 21.54 -10.98 17.87
N ALA A 75 22.54 -10.24 17.40
CA ALA A 75 22.41 -9.39 16.21
C ALA A 75 22.12 -10.22 14.94
N LEU A 76 22.77 -11.37 14.78
CA LEU A 76 22.55 -12.30 13.66
C LEU A 76 21.15 -12.94 13.68
N MET A 77 20.58 -13.17 14.86
CA MET A 77 19.19 -13.63 14.99
C MET A 77 18.17 -12.58 14.50
N ARG A 78 18.62 -11.36 14.18
CA ARG A 78 17.82 -10.22 13.70
C ARG A 78 16.58 -10.01 14.59
N PRO A 79 16.76 -9.49 15.80
CA PRO A 79 15.64 -9.16 16.69
C PRO A 79 14.78 -8.09 16.00
N GLN A 80 13.58 -8.47 15.60
CA GLN A 80 12.63 -7.57 14.97
C GLN A 80 11.57 -7.20 16.01
N SER A 81 11.53 -5.91 16.37
CA SER A 81 10.35 -5.35 17.00
C SER A 81 9.30 -5.19 15.91
N HIS A 82 8.15 -5.84 16.09
CA HIS A 82 7.00 -5.60 15.22
C HIS A 82 6.46 -4.23 15.61
N GLY A 83 7.11 -3.17 15.13
CA GLY A 83 6.54 -1.83 15.14
C GLY A 83 5.31 -1.92 14.27
N ALA A 84 4.15 -2.05 14.92
CA ALA A 84 2.84 -2.32 14.36
C ALA A 84 2.96 -2.85 12.94
N GLU A 85 3.00 -4.18 12.78
CA GLU A 85 2.48 -4.71 11.53
C GLU A 85 1.17 -3.96 11.33
N MET A 86 1.15 -3.02 10.39
CA MET A 86 -0.02 -2.80 9.62
C MET A 86 -0.19 -4.12 8.90
N VAL A 87 -0.70 -5.12 9.64
CA VAL A 87 -1.86 -5.86 9.25
C VAL A 87 -2.82 -4.78 8.79
N SER A 88 -2.60 -4.35 7.53
CA SER A 88 -3.65 -4.16 6.59
C SER A 88 -4.44 -5.46 6.73
N SER A 89 -5.31 -5.48 7.75
CA SER A 89 -6.60 -6.11 7.67
C SER A 89 -6.97 -5.94 6.21
N ARG A 90 -7.24 -7.03 5.51
CA ARG A 90 -7.78 -6.99 4.15
C ARG A 90 -8.86 -5.93 4.13
N ARG A 91 -8.48 -4.66 3.88
CA ARG A 91 -9.39 -3.59 3.56
C ARG A 91 -9.81 -4.10 2.23
N VAL A 92 -11.04 -4.61 2.18
CA VAL A 92 -11.69 -4.95 0.92
C VAL A 92 -11.68 -3.64 0.16
N SER A 93 -10.63 -3.42 -0.62
CA SER A 93 -10.41 -2.20 -1.37
C SER A 93 -11.36 -2.32 -2.54
N SER A 94 -12.56 -1.79 -2.35
CA SER A 94 -13.50 -1.64 -3.45
C SER A 94 -12.90 -0.69 -4.49
N ASP A 95 -13.10 -1.04 -5.76
CA ASP A 95 -12.79 -0.18 -6.89
C ASP A 95 -14.08 0.52 -7.31
N ILE A 96 -14.05 1.85 -7.30
CA ILE A 96 -15.21 2.69 -7.61
C ILE A 96 -14.88 3.47 -8.88
N MET A 97 -15.62 3.19 -9.94
CA MET A 97 -15.52 3.91 -11.20
C MET A 97 -16.68 4.89 -11.29
N VAL A 98 -16.39 6.18 -11.18
CA VAL A 98 -17.37 7.24 -11.43
C VAL A 98 -17.50 7.43 -12.93
N VAL A 99 -18.71 7.27 -13.45
CA VAL A 99 -19.05 7.45 -14.86
C VAL A 99 -19.97 8.66 -14.94
N LEU A 100 -19.40 9.79 -15.35
CA LEU A 100 -20.04 11.10 -15.33
C LEU A 100 -20.45 11.54 -16.74
N ASP A 101 -21.71 11.91 -16.88
CA ASP A 101 -22.26 12.54 -18.07
C ASP A 101 -21.76 13.99 -18.18
N VAL A 102 -21.20 14.33 -19.34
CA VAL A 102 -20.71 15.67 -19.68
C VAL A 102 -21.39 16.21 -20.94
N SER A 103 -22.56 15.67 -21.28
CA SER A 103 -23.38 16.19 -22.37
C SER A 103 -23.87 17.62 -22.06
N LYS A 104 -24.34 18.32 -23.10
CA LYS A 104 -24.79 19.72 -22.96
C LYS A 104 -26.01 19.87 -22.07
N SER A 105 -26.85 18.84 -21.97
CA SER A 105 -28.02 18.84 -21.07
C SER A 105 -27.63 18.88 -19.60
N MET A 106 -26.40 18.49 -19.25
CA MET A 106 -25.86 18.65 -17.90
C MET A 106 -25.49 20.11 -17.54
N LEU A 107 -25.56 21.05 -18.50
CA LEU A 107 -25.44 22.49 -18.22
C LEU A 107 -26.76 23.13 -17.79
N ALA A 108 -27.86 22.37 -17.75
CA ALA A 108 -29.13 22.88 -17.25
C ALA A 108 -29.03 23.32 -15.78
N GLU A 109 -29.71 24.41 -15.44
CA GLU A 109 -29.64 25.08 -14.13
C GLU A 109 -30.76 24.68 -13.15
N ASP A 110 -31.51 23.62 -13.45
CA ASP A 110 -32.52 23.05 -12.54
C ASP A 110 -31.91 22.46 -11.26
N ALA A 111 -30.61 22.21 -11.27
CA ALA A 111 -29.79 22.02 -10.08
C ALA A 111 -28.71 23.10 -10.03
N ALA A 112 -28.77 24.01 -9.05
CA ALA A 112 -27.82 25.12 -8.97
C ALA A 112 -26.37 24.66 -8.69
N PRO A 113 -25.35 25.24 -9.36
CA PRO A 113 -25.44 26.22 -10.45
C PRO A 113 -25.81 25.60 -11.80
N ASN A 114 -25.36 24.37 -12.08
CA ASN A 114 -25.87 23.49 -13.12
C ASN A 114 -25.72 22.02 -12.67
N ARG A 115 -26.40 21.08 -13.34
CA ARG A 115 -26.36 19.65 -13.01
C ARG A 115 -24.93 19.11 -12.94
N LEU A 116 -24.05 19.49 -13.86
CA LEU A 116 -22.66 19.02 -13.91
C LEU A 116 -21.85 19.49 -12.70
N ASP A 117 -21.92 20.78 -12.37
CA ASP A 117 -21.22 21.36 -11.22
C ASP A 117 -21.76 20.81 -9.91
N ARG A 118 -23.07 20.60 -9.82
CA ARG A 118 -23.72 19.95 -8.67
C ARG A 118 -23.22 18.51 -8.51
N ALA A 119 -23.26 17.72 -9.58
CA ALA A 119 -22.74 16.36 -9.57
C ALA A 119 -21.26 16.32 -9.14
N ARG A 120 -20.46 17.27 -9.63
CA ARG A 120 -19.04 17.38 -9.27
C ARG A 120 -18.86 17.60 -7.76
N ALA A 121 -19.63 18.50 -7.17
CA ALA A 121 -19.58 18.78 -5.74
C ALA A 121 -19.96 17.54 -4.92
N GLU A 122 -21.04 16.85 -5.29
CA GLU A 122 -21.50 15.64 -4.59
C GLU A 122 -20.51 14.47 -4.71
N ILE A 123 -19.88 14.30 -5.88
CA ILE A 123 -18.82 13.29 -6.04
C ILE A 123 -17.62 13.61 -5.13
N ILE A 124 -17.22 14.89 -5.02
CA ILE A 124 -16.10 15.28 -4.14
C ILE A 124 -16.42 14.94 -2.68
N GLU A 125 -17.62 15.29 -2.21
CA GLU A 125 -18.08 14.97 -0.85
C GLU A 125 -18.15 13.45 -0.61
N LEU A 126 -18.61 12.68 -1.60
CA LEU A 126 -18.64 11.22 -1.53
C LEU A 126 -17.22 10.64 -1.41
N VAL A 127 -16.28 11.11 -2.23
CA VAL A 127 -14.90 10.60 -2.23
C VAL A 127 -14.19 10.83 -0.90
N ASP A 128 -14.53 11.90 -0.19
CA ASP A 128 -13.96 12.19 1.13
C ASP A 128 -14.34 11.14 2.19
N GLN A 129 -15.47 10.45 1.99
CA GLN A 129 -15.94 9.37 2.86
C GLN A 129 -15.39 7.99 2.47
N LEU A 130 -14.83 7.82 1.26
CA LEU A 130 -14.43 6.54 0.68
C LEU A 130 -13.01 6.07 1.11
N GLN A 131 -12.56 6.40 2.32
CA GLN A 131 -11.19 6.14 2.76
C GLN A 131 -10.76 4.67 2.62
N GLY A 132 -9.72 4.42 1.82
CA GLY A 132 -9.16 3.08 1.60
C GLY A 132 -9.66 2.36 0.34
N HIS A 133 -10.42 3.05 -0.52
CA HIS A 133 -10.89 2.58 -1.81
C HIS A 133 -10.16 3.23 -2.98
N ARG A 134 -10.07 2.55 -4.12
CA ARG A 134 -9.55 3.17 -5.35
C ARG A 134 -10.69 3.82 -6.12
N VAL A 135 -10.45 5.01 -6.64
CA VAL A 135 -11.44 5.77 -7.41
C VAL A 135 -10.91 6.02 -8.82
N GLY A 136 -11.80 5.99 -9.80
CA GLY A 136 -11.51 6.31 -11.20
C GLY A 136 -12.63 7.14 -11.80
N LEU A 137 -12.33 7.85 -12.89
CA LEU A 137 -13.28 8.73 -13.58
C LEU A 137 -13.32 8.42 -15.08
N VAL A 138 -14.52 8.12 -15.56
CA VAL A 138 -14.89 8.07 -16.97
C VAL A 138 -15.86 9.22 -17.22
N ALA A 139 -15.54 10.07 -18.19
CA ALA A 139 -16.49 11.05 -18.70
C ALA A 139 -17.12 10.52 -19.99
N PHE A 140 -18.40 10.79 -20.18
CA PHE A 140 -19.08 10.39 -21.40
C PHE A 140 -20.09 11.42 -21.90
N ALA A 141 -20.28 11.39 -23.22
CA ALA A 141 -21.34 12.08 -23.95
C ALA A 141 -21.67 11.16 -25.15
N GLY A 142 -21.39 11.58 -26.38
CA GLY A 142 -21.51 10.74 -27.57
C GLY A 142 -20.43 9.65 -27.69
N ARG A 143 -19.35 9.77 -26.90
CA ARG A 143 -18.33 8.74 -26.67
C ARG A 143 -17.98 8.71 -25.18
N ALA A 144 -17.29 7.66 -24.74
CA ALA A 144 -16.78 7.57 -23.38
C ALA A 144 -15.25 7.56 -23.36
N SER A 145 -14.64 8.29 -22.44
CA SER A 145 -13.20 8.36 -22.24
C SER A 145 -12.84 8.21 -20.76
N VAL A 146 -11.73 7.51 -20.49
CA VAL A 146 -11.18 7.41 -19.14
C VAL A 146 -10.33 8.65 -18.91
N LEU A 147 -10.75 9.51 -17.99
CA LEU A 147 -9.99 10.73 -17.63
C LEU A 147 -9.05 10.46 -16.45
N CYS A 148 -9.48 9.61 -15.52
CA CYS A 148 -8.68 9.19 -14.37
C CYS A 148 -8.74 7.66 -14.25
N PRO A 149 -7.61 6.95 -14.46
CA PRO A 149 -7.52 5.53 -14.12
C PRO A 149 -7.77 5.30 -12.63
N LEU A 150 -8.11 4.06 -12.25
CA LEU A 150 -8.28 3.69 -10.84
C LEU A 150 -7.01 4.00 -10.03
N THR A 151 -7.14 4.88 -9.05
CA THR A 151 -6.04 5.32 -8.19
C THR A 151 -6.48 5.44 -6.73
N PRO A 152 -5.59 5.18 -5.76
CA PRO A 152 -5.82 5.55 -4.36
C PRO A 152 -5.56 7.05 -4.10
N ASP A 153 -5.04 7.80 -5.08
CA ASP A 153 -4.77 9.23 -4.97
C ASP A 153 -6.04 10.07 -5.20
N TYR A 154 -6.72 10.40 -4.10
CA TYR A 154 -7.90 11.27 -4.13
C TYR A 154 -7.56 12.71 -4.53
N GLY A 155 -6.33 13.18 -4.30
CA GLY A 155 -5.90 14.52 -4.69
C GLY A 155 -5.87 14.67 -6.21
N PHE A 156 -5.26 13.70 -6.89
CA PHE A 156 -5.27 13.61 -8.35
C PHE A 156 -6.68 13.47 -8.90
N PHE A 157 -7.50 12.57 -8.33
CA PHE A 157 -8.89 12.41 -8.75
C PHE A 157 -9.68 13.72 -8.66
N ARG A 158 -9.60 14.46 -7.55
CA ARG A 158 -10.28 15.75 -7.36
C ARG A 158 -9.81 16.79 -8.37
N MET A 159 -8.51 16.83 -8.66
CA MET A 159 -7.95 17.76 -9.65
C MET A 159 -8.54 17.50 -11.05
N ILE A 160 -8.57 16.24 -11.48
CA ILE A 160 -9.15 15.86 -12.78
C ILE A 160 -10.65 16.16 -12.79
N LEU A 161 -11.37 15.75 -11.75
CA LEU A 161 -12.82 15.95 -11.65
C LEU A 161 -13.21 17.44 -11.74
N ARG A 162 -12.42 18.34 -11.13
CA ARG A 162 -12.59 19.81 -11.23
C ARG A 162 -12.34 20.37 -12.61
N ALA A 163 -11.49 19.73 -13.40
CA ALA A 163 -11.20 20.15 -14.76
C ALA A 163 -12.19 19.60 -15.80
N VAL A 164 -13.07 18.67 -15.42
CA VAL A 164 -14.05 18.08 -16.35
C VAL A 164 -15.10 19.11 -16.77
N ASP A 165 -15.32 19.21 -18.07
CA ASP A 165 -16.30 20.07 -18.72
C ASP A 165 -16.97 19.33 -19.91
N THR A 166 -17.88 20.02 -20.61
CA THR A 166 -18.57 19.45 -21.79
C THR A 166 -17.66 19.23 -23.01
N ASN A 167 -16.46 19.82 -23.01
CA ASN A 167 -15.45 19.64 -24.07
C ASN A 167 -14.48 18.48 -23.78
N SER A 168 -14.56 17.89 -22.58
CA SER A 168 -13.70 16.78 -22.15
C SER A 168 -13.91 15.50 -22.99
N VAL A 169 -14.99 15.44 -23.76
CA VAL A 169 -15.26 14.38 -24.73
C VAL A 169 -15.52 14.98 -26.11
N GLY A 170 -14.75 14.56 -27.12
CA GLY A 170 -14.79 15.13 -28.47
C GLY A 170 -16.06 14.84 -29.30
N ARG A 171 -17.12 14.26 -28.74
CA ARG A 171 -18.38 13.98 -29.45
C ARG A 171 -19.56 14.19 -28.51
N GLY A 172 -20.47 15.09 -28.89
CA GLY A 172 -21.73 15.33 -28.18
C GLY A 172 -22.78 14.22 -28.38
N GLY A 173 -23.91 14.36 -27.68
CA GLY A 173 -24.94 13.32 -27.50
C GLY A 173 -24.77 12.58 -26.17
N THR A 174 -25.57 11.55 -25.93
CA THR A 174 -25.53 10.80 -24.66
C THR A 174 -25.62 9.31 -24.95
N ARG A 175 -24.56 8.55 -24.67
CA ARG A 175 -24.47 7.09 -24.93
C ARG A 175 -24.07 6.33 -23.67
N ILE A 176 -25.05 6.08 -22.81
CA ILE A 176 -24.89 5.48 -21.49
C ILE A 176 -24.30 4.06 -21.58
N GLY A 177 -24.76 3.25 -22.52
CA GLY A 177 -24.26 1.89 -22.74
C GLY A 177 -22.79 1.85 -23.16
N GLU A 178 -22.33 2.82 -23.95
CA GLU A 178 -20.89 2.97 -24.26
C GLU A 178 -20.10 3.33 -23.00
N ALA A 179 -20.64 4.22 -22.17
CA ALA A 179 -20.04 4.63 -20.91
C ALA A 179 -19.90 3.47 -19.93
N ILE A 180 -20.94 2.64 -19.78
CA ILE A 180 -20.91 1.43 -18.95
C ILE A 180 -19.85 0.46 -19.48
N ARG A 181 -19.85 0.16 -20.79
CA ARG A 181 -18.84 -0.72 -21.40
C ARG A 181 -17.42 -0.21 -21.16
N LYS A 182 -17.20 1.10 -21.30
CA LYS A 182 -15.91 1.73 -21.05
C LYS A 182 -15.50 1.67 -19.58
N GLY A 183 -16.43 1.91 -18.66
CA GLY A 183 -16.22 1.79 -17.21
C GLY A 183 -15.87 0.37 -16.80
N VAL A 184 -16.59 -0.63 -17.33
CA VAL A 184 -16.29 -2.06 -17.13
C VAL A 184 -14.87 -2.39 -17.61
N ALA A 185 -14.51 -1.96 -18.82
CA ALA A 185 -13.19 -2.21 -19.39
C ALA A 185 -12.05 -1.46 -18.67
N ALA A 186 -12.36 -0.37 -17.96
CA ALA A 186 -11.39 0.39 -17.18
C ALA A 186 -11.03 -0.27 -15.84
N PHE A 187 -11.81 -1.26 -15.38
CA PHE A 187 -11.39 -2.10 -14.26
C PHE A 187 -10.25 -3.01 -14.70
N GLY A 188 -9.08 -2.82 -14.08
CA GLY A 188 -7.94 -3.72 -14.26
C GLY A 188 -8.15 -5.09 -13.58
N PRO A 189 -7.18 -6.02 -13.76
CA PRO A 189 -7.17 -7.27 -13.01
C PRO A 189 -7.13 -7.01 -11.50
N GLY A 190 -7.97 -7.69 -10.74
CA GLY A 190 -8.10 -7.50 -9.30
C GLY A 190 -9.21 -8.35 -8.69
N SER A 191 -9.15 -8.56 -7.38
CA SER A 191 -10.06 -9.44 -6.62
C SER A 191 -10.93 -8.70 -5.60
N GLY A 192 -11.13 -7.38 -5.79
CA GLY A 192 -11.96 -6.53 -4.92
C GLY A 192 -13.39 -6.36 -5.42
N ALA A 193 -14.28 -5.85 -4.57
CA ALA A 193 -15.62 -5.45 -5.00
C ALA A 193 -15.53 -4.30 -6.01
N ARG A 194 -16.30 -4.36 -7.09
CA ARG A 194 -16.30 -3.35 -8.15
C ARG A 194 -17.65 -2.66 -8.23
N LEU A 195 -17.63 -1.33 -8.27
CA LEU A 195 -18.81 -0.48 -8.33
C LEU A 195 -18.64 0.55 -9.43
N ILE A 196 -19.63 0.66 -10.31
CA ILE A 196 -19.80 1.80 -11.21
C ILE A 196 -20.82 2.74 -10.59
N LEU A 197 -20.44 3.98 -10.38
CA LEU A 197 -21.35 5.07 -10.03
C LEU A 197 -21.67 5.85 -11.30
N LEU A 198 -22.82 5.60 -11.89
CA LEU A 198 -23.30 6.27 -13.10
C LEU A 198 -24.07 7.54 -12.70
N ILE A 199 -23.66 8.68 -13.25
CA ILE A 199 -24.29 9.97 -13.02
C ILE A 199 -24.68 10.58 -14.37
N THR A 200 -25.98 10.81 -14.58
CA THR A 200 -26.54 11.23 -15.87
C THR A 200 -27.93 11.84 -15.67
N ASP A 201 -28.45 12.53 -16.67
CA ASP A 201 -29.86 12.96 -16.72
C ASP A 201 -30.80 11.91 -17.33
N GLY A 202 -30.25 10.77 -17.77
CA GLY A 202 -31.02 9.60 -18.19
C GLY A 202 -31.36 9.55 -19.67
N GLU A 203 -30.90 10.52 -20.47
CA GLU A 203 -31.07 10.46 -21.92
C GLU A 203 -30.09 9.46 -22.55
N ASP A 204 -30.57 8.56 -23.40
CA ASP A 204 -29.70 7.63 -24.15
C ASP A 204 -30.04 7.63 -25.63
N HIS A 205 -29.00 7.64 -26.46
CA HIS A 205 -29.10 7.58 -27.92
C HIS A 205 -28.54 6.25 -28.43
N ASP A 206 -29.42 5.26 -28.59
CA ASP A 206 -29.17 3.95 -29.21
C ASP A 206 -27.85 3.30 -28.78
N SER A 207 -27.65 3.14 -27.46
CA SER A 207 -26.43 2.52 -26.93
C SER A 207 -26.65 1.23 -26.14
N TYR A 208 -27.91 0.80 -26.02
CA TYR A 208 -28.37 -0.42 -25.34
C TYR A 208 -27.87 -0.52 -23.88
N PRO A 209 -28.21 0.46 -23.01
CA PRO A 209 -27.66 0.55 -21.66
C PRO A 209 -28.05 -0.63 -20.78
N ARG A 210 -29.25 -1.20 -20.97
CA ARG A 210 -29.70 -2.39 -20.22
C ARG A 210 -28.86 -3.63 -20.52
N GLU A 211 -28.46 -3.83 -21.78
CA GLU A 211 -27.60 -4.94 -22.17
C GLU A 211 -26.20 -4.77 -21.56
N ALA A 212 -25.65 -3.55 -21.61
CA ALA A 212 -24.36 -3.23 -21.01
C ALA A 212 -24.38 -3.46 -19.49
N ALA A 213 -25.47 -3.08 -18.81
CA ALA A 213 -25.66 -3.32 -17.38
C ALA A 213 -25.74 -4.82 -17.05
N GLY A 214 -26.42 -5.63 -17.88
CA GLY A 214 -26.46 -7.08 -17.73
C GLY A 214 -25.05 -7.70 -17.79
N LYS A 215 -24.25 -7.31 -18.79
CA LYS A 215 -22.85 -7.75 -18.92
C LYS A 215 -21.98 -7.31 -17.74
N ALA A 216 -22.20 -6.11 -17.20
CA ALA A 216 -21.50 -5.66 -16.00
C ALA A 216 -21.85 -6.52 -14.77
N ALA A 217 -23.12 -6.87 -14.60
CA ALA A 217 -23.58 -7.72 -13.51
C ALA A 217 -22.99 -9.14 -13.60
N GLU A 218 -22.94 -9.72 -14.80
CA GLU A 218 -22.26 -11.01 -15.06
C GLU A 218 -20.77 -10.97 -14.68
N ALA A 219 -20.11 -9.83 -14.88
CA ALA A 219 -18.73 -9.60 -14.47
C ALA A 219 -18.54 -9.30 -12.97
N GLY A 220 -19.63 -9.38 -12.17
CA GLY A 220 -19.60 -9.08 -10.73
C GLY A 220 -19.45 -7.60 -10.38
N ILE A 221 -19.73 -6.71 -11.34
CA ILE A 221 -19.65 -5.25 -11.17
C ILE A 221 -21.06 -4.72 -10.88
N ARG A 222 -21.22 -4.07 -9.72
CA ARG A 222 -22.48 -3.41 -9.38
C ARG A 222 -22.55 -2.04 -10.04
N ILE A 223 -23.72 -1.65 -10.51
CA ILE A 223 -23.98 -0.30 -11.03
C ILE A 223 -24.97 0.39 -10.12
N VAL A 224 -24.63 1.59 -9.65
CA VAL A 224 -25.54 2.50 -8.95
C VAL A 224 -25.70 3.72 -9.86
N ALA A 225 -26.95 4.03 -10.23
CA ALA A 225 -27.25 5.17 -11.09
C ALA A 225 -27.85 6.31 -10.25
N ILE A 226 -27.37 7.53 -10.46
CA ILE A 226 -27.89 8.77 -9.91
C ILE A 226 -28.38 9.61 -11.09
N GLY A 227 -29.68 9.90 -11.09
CA GLY A 227 -30.35 10.73 -12.09
C GLY A 227 -30.37 12.20 -11.68
N PHE A 228 -30.00 13.10 -12.58
CA PHE A 228 -30.15 14.56 -12.41
C PHE A 228 -31.23 15.09 -13.36
N GLY A 229 -32.28 15.70 -12.81
CA GLY A 229 -33.32 16.37 -13.58
C GLY A 229 -34.54 16.75 -12.75
N SER A 230 -35.35 17.66 -13.27
CA SER A 230 -36.69 17.99 -12.75
C SER A 230 -37.78 17.23 -13.53
N GLU A 231 -38.94 16.98 -12.89
CA GLU A 231 -40.10 16.41 -13.58
C GLU A 231 -40.69 17.37 -14.64
N ASP A 232 -40.43 18.68 -14.51
CA ASP A 232 -40.98 19.74 -15.36
C ASP A 232 -40.12 20.08 -16.60
N GLY A 233 -38.91 19.51 -16.70
CA GLY A 233 -37.93 19.88 -17.72
C GLY A 233 -37.28 21.25 -17.47
N SER A 234 -36.13 21.51 -18.10
CA SER A 234 -35.36 22.73 -17.89
C SER A 234 -34.70 23.24 -19.17
N GLU A 235 -34.59 24.57 -19.31
CA GLU A 235 -33.87 25.19 -20.42
C GLU A 235 -32.35 25.09 -20.21
N ILE A 236 -31.63 24.86 -21.31
CA ILE A 236 -30.16 24.83 -21.34
C ILE A 236 -29.69 26.19 -21.82
N THR A 237 -29.09 26.99 -20.93
CA THR A 237 -28.47 28.27 -21.30
C THR A 237 -27.08 27.99 -21.88
N LEU A 238 -26.88 28.23 -23.19
CA LEU A 238 -25.63 27.99 -23.93
C LEU A 238 -24.70 29.19 -23.96
#